data_AF-A0A9N8KM06-F1
#
_entry.id   AF-A0A9N8KM06-F1
#
_cell.length_a   1.000
_cell.length_b   1.000
_cell.length_c   1.000
_cell.angle_alpha   90.00
_cell.angle_beta   90.00
_cell.angle_gamma   90.00
#
_symmetry.space_group_name_H-M   'P 1'
#
loop_
_entity.id
_entity.type
_entity.pdbx_description
1 polymer ?
#
loop_
_entity_poly.entity_id
_entity_poly.type
_entity_poly.pdbx_seq_one_letter_code
_entity_poly.pdbx_strand_id
1 'polypeptide(L)'
;MTFLIPTLFLIVLPFFPESPVWYMKKGREADARKAIIRLFGPDTNVDERIDIIRTELQQAEAEGNGKDQTSWKAIFSKENRTRTFVSVLGLQVQNFSGGYFG
;
A
#
# COMPACT_ATOMS: atom_id res chain seq x y z
N MET A 1 18.55 -2.51 20.92
CA MET A 1 17.57 -3.45 20.31
C MET A 1 16.63 -2.77 19.31
N THR A 2 16.22 -1.51 19.51
CA THR A 2 15.22 -0.80 18.67
C THR A 2 15.56 -0.70 17.18
N PHE A 3 16.84 -0.56 16.81
CA PHE A 3 17.26 -0.38 15.41
C PHE A 3 17.63 -1.68 14.70
N LEU A 4 17.64 -2.83 15.38
CA LEU A 4 17.98 -4.12 14.75
C LEU A 4 16.99 -4.50 13.66
N ILE A 5 15.69 -4.36 13.93
CA ILE A 5 14.63 -4.71 12.98
C ILE A 5 14.69 -3.79 11.74
N PRO A 6 14.66 -2.45 11.86
CA PRO A 6 14.77 -1.56 10.69
C PRO A 6 16.04 -1.80 9.86
N THR A 7 17.17 -2.06 10.51
CA THR A 7 18.45 -2.30 9.83
C THR A 7 18.41 -3.61 9.03
N LEU A 8 17.81 -4.66 9.59
CA LEU A 8 17.60 -5.92 8.87
C LEU A 8 16.68 -5.73 7.66
N PHE A 9 15.60 -4.94 7.79
CA PHE A 9 14.72 -4.61 6.66
C PHE A 9 15.45 -3.83 5.56
N LEU A 10 16.32 -2.88 5.90
CA LEU A 10 17.12 -2.13 4.92
C LEU A 10 18.07 -3.04 4.13
N ILE A 11 18.61 -4.07 4.77
CA ILE A 11 19.49 -5.05 4.12
C ILE A 11 18.67 -5.98 3.20
N VAL A 12 17.46 -6.38 3.59
CA VAL A 12 16.61 -7.32 2.84
C VAL A 12 15.85 -6.65 1.69
N LEU A 13 15.46 -5.37 1.83
CA LEU A 13 14.73 -4.60 0.83
C LEU A 13 15.30 -4.67 -0.60
N PRO A 14 16.60 -4.50 -0.86
CA PRO A 14 17.15 -4.57 -2.23
C PRO A 14 17.06 -5.97 -2.86
N PHE A 15 16.80 -7.02 -2.08
CA PHE A 15 16.61 -8.38 -2.61
C PHE A 15 15.17 -8.67 -3.05
N PHE A 16 14.22 -7.83 -2.64
CA PHE A 16 12.82 -7.93 -3.08
C PHE A 16 12.69 -7.49 -4.54
N PRO A 17 11.89 -8.20 -5.37
CA PRO A 17 11.57 -7.73 -6.70
C PRO A 17 10.85 -6.37 -6.61
N GLU A 18 11.12 -5.50 -7.57
CA GLU A 18 10.35 -4.27 -7.77
C GLU A 18 8.87 -4.59 -7.98
N SER A 19 7.98 -3.67 -7.60
CA SER A 19 6.54 -3.95 -7.57
C SER A 19 6.01 -4.33 -8.97
N PRO A 20 5.29 -5.47 -9.12
CA PRO A 20 4.73 -5.88 -10.41
C PRO A 20 3.71 -4.86 -10.95
N VAL A 21 3.00 -4.16 -10.07
CA VAL A 21 2.06 -3.09 -10.43
C VAL A 21 2.78 -1.91 -11.08
N TRP A 22 3.99 -1.57 -10.61
CA TRP A 22 4.79 -0.50 -11.20
C TRP A 22 5.26 -0.85 -12.61
N TYR A 23 5.68 -2.09 -12.83
CA TYR A 23 6.04 -2.57 -14.17
C TYR A 23 4.84 -2.56 -15.12
N MET A 24 3.66 -2.96 -14.63
CA MET A 24 2.40 -2.88 -15.40
C MET A 24 2.06 -1.43 -15.78
N LYS A 25 2.16 -0.48 -14.84
CA LYS A 25 1.96 0.96 -15.12
C LYS A 25 2.95 1.52 -16.14
N LYS A 26 4.15 0.96 -16.23
CA LYS A 26 5.18 1.35 -17.22
C LYS A 26 5.08 0.59 -18.56
N GLY A 27 4.07 -0.26 -18.75
CA GLY A 27 3.93 -1.09 -19.95
C GLY A 27 4.97 -2.21 -20.06
N ARG A 28 5.69 -2.53 -18.98
CA ARG A 28 6.73 -3.58 -18.93
C ARG A 28 6.15 -4.90 -18.40
N GLU A 29 5.18 -5.47 -19.11
CA GLU A 29 4.47 -6.66 -18.65
C GLU A 29 5.40 -7.88 -18.44
N ALA A 30 6.39 -8.07 -19.31
CA ALA A 30 7.35 -9.18 -19.18
C ALA A 30 8.13 -9.14 -17.85
N ASP A 31 8.45 -7.94 -17.35
CA ASP A 31 9.13 -7.77 -16.07
C ASP A 31 8.17 -7.92 -14.89
N ALA A 32 6.91 -7.48 -15.04
CA ALA A 32 5.85 -7.73 -14.07
C ALA A 32 5.64 -9.23 -13.85
N ARG A 33 5.61 -10.02 -14.94
CA ARG A 33 5.49 -11.48 -14.89
C ARG A 33 6.62 -12.13 -14.09
N LYS A 34 7.88 -11.72 -14.35
CA LYS A 34 9.04 -12.19 -13.58
C LYS A 34 8.96 -11.80 -12.11
N ALA A 35 8.52 -10.57 -11.80
CA ALA A 35 8.34 -10.11 -10.43
C ALA A 35 7.26 -10.91 -9.69
N ILE A 36 6.15 -11.24 -10.35
CA ILE A 36 5.08 -12.11 -9.80
C ILE A 36 5.62 -13.50 -9.49
N ILE A 37 6.34 -14.13 -10.42
CA ILE A 37 6.95 -15.46 -10.20
C ILE A 37 7.92 -15.42 -9.02
N ARG A 38 8.72 -14.35 -8.90
CA ARG A 38 9.68 -14.20 -7.81
C ARG A 38 9.02 -13.96 -6.46
N LEU A 39 7.83 -13.34 -6.44
CA LEU A 39 7.10 -13.01 -5.22
C LEU A 39 6.19 -14.15 -4.73
N PHE A 40 5.51 -14.84 -5.64
CA PHE A 40 4.52 -15.88 -5.33
C PHE A 40 4.97 -17.30 -5.67
N GLY A 41 6.11 -17.45 -6.34
CA GLY A 41 6.66 -18.74 -6.77
C GLY A 41 6.23 -19.14 -8.20
N PRO A 42 6.89 -20.16 -8.77
CA PRO A 42 6.69 -20.62 -10.15
C PRO A 42 5.35 -21.34 -10.39
N ASP A 43 4.70 -21.84 -9.36
CA ASP A 43 3.40 -22.53 -9.46
C ASP A 43 2.21 -21.56 -9.55
N THR A 44 2.47 -20.26 -9.43
CA THR A 44 1.42 -19.24 -9.47
C THR A 44 0.91 -19.01 -10.89
N ASN A 45 -0.41 -18.90 -11.05
CA ASN A 45 -1.03 -18.44 -12.29
C ASN A 45 -0.70 -16.96 -12.53
N VAL A 46 0.36 -16.71 -13.29
CA VAL A 46 0.86 -15.36 -13.56
C VAL A 46 -0.13 -14.56 -14.42
N ASP A 47 -0.76 -15.21 -15.39
CA ASP A 47 -1.71 -14.57 -16.30
C ASP A 47 -2.92 -14.01 -15.55
N GLU A 48 -3.51 -14.82 -14.67
CA GLU A 48 -4.64 -14.39 -13.83
C GLU A 48 -4.27 -13.15 -12.99
N ARG A 49 -3.08 -13.15 -12.38
CA ARG A 49 -2.63 -12.01 -11.56
C ARG A 49 -2.36 -10.76 -12.39
N ILE A 50 -1.80 -10.92 -13.59
CA ILE A 50 -1.58 -9.81 -14.52
C ILE A 50 -2.92 -9.19 -14.92
N ASP A 51 -3.93 -10.00 -15.19
CA ASP A 51 -5.27 -9.52 -15.55
C ASP A 51 -6.00 -8.84 -14.39
N ILE A 52 -5.84 -9.35 -13.16
CA ILE A 52 -6.32 -8.67 -11.95
C ILE A 52 -5.67 -7.29 -11.83
N ILE A 53 -4.33 -7.22 -11.89
CA ILE A 53 -3.61 -5.94 -11.77
C ILE A 53 -4.02 -4.98 -12.90
N ARG A 54 -4.19 -5.48 -14.12
CA ARG A 54 -4.63 -4.67 -15.26
C ARG A 54 -6.04 -4.10 -15.02
N THR A 55 -6.95 -4.93 -14.54
CA THR A 55 -8.34 -4.52 -14.23
C THR A 55 -8.37 -3.49 -13.11
N GLU A 56 -7.62 -3.71 -12.03
CA GLU A 56 -7.49 -2.76 -10.91
C GLU A 56 -6.90 -1.42 -11.36
N LEU A 57 -5.89 -1.44 -12.24
CA LEU A 57 -5.31 -0.23 -12.80
C LEU A 57 -6.31 0.54 -13.68
N GLN A 58 -7.06 -0.16 -14.53
CA GLN A 58 -8.12 0.44 -15.35
C GLN A 58 -9.24 1.04 -14.49
N GLN A 59 -9.65 0.33 -13.43
CA GLN A 59 -10.62 0.84 -12.45
C GLN A 59 -10.06 2.07 -11.72
N ALA A 60 -8.80 2.03 -11.28
CA ALA A 60 -8.16 3.16 -10.62
C ALA A 60 -7.98 4.37 -11.54
N GLU A 61 -7.78 4.17 -12.85
CA GLU A 61 -7.75 5.24 -13.85
C GLU A 61 -9.16 5.79 -14.13
N ALA A 62 -10.16 4.92 -14.26
CA ALA A 62 -11.55 5.31 -14.44
C ALA A 62 -12.11 6.08 -13.23
N GLU A 63 -11.77 5.65 -12.01
CA GLU A 63 -12.10 6.35 -10.77
C GLU A 63 -11.21 7.58 -10.54
N GLY A 64 -9.95 7.53 -10.99
CA GLY A 64 -8.93 8.56 -10.81
C GLY A 64 -9.18 9.81 -11.65
N ASN A 65 -9.80 9.69 -12.83
CA ASN A 65 -10.24 10.84 -13.62
C ASN A 65 -11.36 11.66 -12.95
N GLY A 66 -12.02 11.12 -11.92
CA GLY A 66 -12.98 11.86 -11.07
C GLY A 66 -12.47 12.18 -9.66
N LYS A 67 -11.30 11.65 -9.30
CA LYS A 67 -10.68 11.81 -7.98
C LYS A 67 -9.18 12.06 -8.19
N ASP A 68 -8.86 13.26 -8.69
CA ASP A 68 -7.56 13.87 -8.48
C ASP A 68 -7.11 13.54 -7.06
N GLN A 69 -6.01 12.80 -6.96
CA GLN A 69 -5.34 12.37 -5.74
C GLN A 69 -5.99 12.96 -4.51
N THR A 70 -6.93 12.23 -3.88
CA THR A 70 -7.79 12.72 -2.78
C THR A 70 -7.05 13.79 -2.01
N SER A 71 -7.38 15.05 -2.31
CA SER A 71 -6.57 16.18 -1.83
C SER A 71 -6.40 15.99 -0.34
N TRP A 72 -5.23 16.23 0.24
CA TRP A 72 -5.05 16.13 1.70
C TRP A 72 -6.13 16.91 2.49
N LYS A 73 -6.74 17.91 1.84
CA LYS A 73 -7.90 18.67 2.30
C LYS A 73 -9.21 17.85 2.39
N ALA A 74 -9.39 16.80 1.61
CA ALA A 74 -10.55 15.91 1.60
C ALA A 74 -10.67 15.08 2.89
N ILE A 75 -9.56 14.80 3.57
CA ILE A 75 -9.55 14.19 4.91
C ILE A 75 -10.24 15.14 5.91
N PHE A 76 -10.04 16.44 5.74
CA PHE A 76 -10.74 17.49 6.46
C PHE A 76 -11.98 17.99 5.72
N SER A 77 -12.59 17.20 4.83
CA SER A 77 -13.90 17.52 4.26
C SER A 77 -15.00 17.28 5.28
N LYS A 78 -16.10 18.04 5.17
CA LYS A 78 -17.25 17.99 6.10
C LYS A 78 -17.81 16.58 6.28
N GLU A 79 -17.67 15.74 5.25
CA GLU A 79 -18.10 14.34 5.22
C GLU A 79 -17.22 13.39 6.07
N ASN A 80 -15.91 13.64 6.16
CA ASN A 80 -14.95 12.74 6.83
C ASN A 80 -14.48 13.23 8.21
N ARG A 81 -14.72 14.51 8.55
CA ARG A 81 -14.22 15.13 9.80
C ARG A 81 -14.64 14.39 11.07
N THR A 82 -15.89 13.93 11.18
CA THR A 82 -16.37 13.20 12.37
C THR A 82 -15.64 11.87 12.52
N ARG A 83 -15.45 11.13 11.41
CA ARG A 83 -14.74 9.86 11.41
C ARG A 83 -13.26 10.05 11.77
N THR A 84 -12.60 11.04 11.17
CA THR A 84 -11.20 11.39 11.49
C THR A 84 -11.05 11.83 12.94
N PHE A 85 -11.96 12.66 13.46
CA PHE A 85 -11.90 13.14 14.84
C PHE A 85 -12.07 12.00 15.86
N VAL A 86 -13.01 11.09 15.64
CA VAL A 86 -13.22 9.91 16.50
C VAL A 86 -12.01 8.97 16.47
N SER A 87 -11.42 8.71 15.30
CA SER A 87 -10.23 7.86 15.20
C SER A 87 -9.01 8.49 15.89
N VAL A 88 -8.78 9.79 15.72
CA VAL A 88 -7.68 10.50 16.37
C VAL A 88 -7.88 10.50 17.89
N LEU A 89 -9.06 10.87 18.39
CA LEU A 89 -9.33 10.85 19.82
C LEU A 89 -9.25 9.44 20.41
N GLY A 90 -9.73 8.42 19.71
CA GLY A 90 -9.63 7.02 20.15
C GLY A 90 -8.19 6.54 20.30
N LEU A 91 -7.30 6.93 19.39
CA LEU A 91 -5.86 6.64 19.50
C LEU A 91 -5.20 7.41 20.65
N GLN A 92 -5.60 8.66 20.87
CA GLN A 92 -5.07 9.46 21.99
C GLN A 92 -5.49 8.93 23.37
N VAL A 93 -6.70 8.38 23.50
CA VAL A 93 -7.16 7.75 24.76
C VAL A 93 -6.31 6.53 25.12
N GLN A 94 -5.85 5.75 24.14
CA GLN A 94 -4.96 4.61 24.38
C GLN A 94 -3.57 5.04 24.89
N ASN A 95 -3.04 6.18 24.41
CA ASN A 95 -1.77 6.72 24.90
C ASN A 95 -1.86 7.20 26.36
N PHE A 96 -3.05 7.54 26.87
CA PHE A 96 -3.26 7.97 28.25
C PHE A 96 -3.51 6.83 29.25
N SER A 97 -4.00 5.67 28.80
CA SER A 97 -4.32 4.55 29.69
C SER A 97 -3.18 3.55 29.92
N GLY A 98 -2.02 3.73 29.28
CA GLY A 98 -0.94 2.72 29.26
C GLY A 98 0.46 3.16 29.67
N GLY A 99 0.66 4.35 30.27
CA GLY A 99 2.02 4.89 30.49
C GLY A 99 2.35 5.50 31.86
N TYR A 100 1.45 5.49 32.85
CA TYR A 100 1.69 6.17 34.15
C TYR A 100 1.49 5.31 35.39
N PHE A 101 1.40 3.99 35.25
CA PHE A 101 1.46 3.07 36.40
C PHE A 101 2.31 1.84 36.02
N GLY A 102 3.59 1.93 36.36
CA GLY A 102 4.62 0.91 36.19
C GLY A 102 5.95 1.45 36.67
#